data_AF-A0A423JY30-F1
#
_entry.id   AF-A0A423JY30-F1
#
_cell.length_a   1.000
_cell.length_b   1.000
_cell.length_c   1.000
_cell.angle_alpha   90.00
_cell.angle_beta   90.00
_cell.angle_gamma   90.00
#
_symmetry.space_group_name_H-M   'P 1'
#
loop_
_entity.id
_entity.type
_entity.pdbx_description
1 polymer ?
#
loop_
_entity_poly.entity_id
_entity_poly.type
_entity_poly.pdbx_seq_one_letter_code
_entity_poly.pdbx_strand_id
1 'polypeptide(L)'
;MKTTFETALDQHEITDFFKGNGIYFARGSDWGDHLHVSNWQEMCGVLKTQRSAQSLLTNIFEEYVKYLSENYEDAAGLLSNITAYYVIRHKFDFLSADYYDLINSLDSKTKEKTGKMFRLLRTEYDKQNKDLPNYSFEQEIQRLKKHGCTTELESL
;
A
#
# COMPACT_ATOMS: atom_id res chain seq x y z
N MET A 1 8.27 -8.91 -22.52
CA MET A 1 6.83 -8.72 -22.24
C MET A 1 6.74 -7.66 -21.17
N LYS A 2 5.89 -6.64 -21.31
CA LYS A 2 5.70 -5.62 -20.27
C LYS A 2 4.97 -6.23 -19.08
N THR A 3 5.36 -5.81 -17.88
CA THR A 3 4.66 -6.14 -16.64
C THR A 3 3.33 -5.38 -16.53
N THR A 4 2.43 -5.80 -15.65
CA THR A 4 1.19 -5.07 -15.38
C THR A 4 1.49 -3.70 -14.75
N PHE A 5 2.54 -3.60 -13.92
CA PHE A 5 3.01 -2.33 -13.39
C PHE A 5 3.49 -1.36 -14.49
N GLU A 6 4.33 -1.82 -15.43
CA GLU A 6 4.75 -1.00 -16.58
C GLU A 6 3.55 -0.60 -17.45
N THR A 7 2.58 -1.50 -17.62
CA THR A 7 1.33 -1.19 -18.34
C THR A 7 0.54 -0.08 -17.64
N ALA A 8 0.42 -0.14 -16.31
CA ALA A 8 -0.27 0.88 -15.53
C ALA A 8 0.43 2.25 -15.62
N LEU A 9 1.77 2.27 -15.63
CA LEU A 9 2.54 3.50 -15.83
C LEU A 9 2.27 4.11 -17.21
N ASP A 10 2.31 3.30 -18.27
CA ASP A 10 2.10 3.76 -19.64
C ASP A 10 0.67 4.29 -19.88
N GLN A 11 -0.33 3.72 -19.19
CA GLN A 11 -1.74 4.07 -19.35
C GLN A 11 -2.23 5.11 -18.33
N HIS A 12 -1.36 5.59 -17.42
CA HIS A 12 -1.73 6.46 -16.31
C HIS A 12 -2.78 5.84 -15.35
N GLU A 13 -2.69 4.54 -15.13
CA GLU A 13 -3.62 3.72 -14.34
C GLU A 13 -3.01 3.25 -13.01
N ILE A 14 -2.05 3.99 -12.45
CA ILE A 14 -1.38 3.64 -11.19
C ILE A 14 -2.36 3.42 -10.04
N THR A 15 -3.44 4.21 -9.99
CA THR A 15 -4.46 4.04 -8.95
C THR A 15 -5.17 2.68 -9.09
N ASP A 16 -5.52 2.28 -10.31
CA ASP A 16 -6.13 0.98 -10.58
C ASP A 16 -5.17 -0.17 -10.29
N PHE A 17 -3.87 0.02 -10.55
CA PHE A 17 -2.83 -0.94 -10.18
C PHE A 17 -2.78 -1.22 -8.68
N PHE A 18 -2.77 -0.18 -7.83
CA PHE A 18 -2.75 -0.37 -6.38
C PHE A 18 -4.08 -0.87 -5.81
N LYS A 19 -5.21 -0.55 -6.46
CA LYS A 19 -6.53 -1.09 -6.08
C LYS A 19 -6.73 -2.53 -6.56
N GLY A 20 -5.93 -3.00 -7.51
CA GLY A 20 -6.13 -4.31 -8.13
C GLY A 20 -7.35 -4.35 -9.05
N ASN A 21 -7.71 -3.22 -9.66
CA ASN A 21 -8.86 -3.14 -10.56
C ASN A 21 -8.53 -3.76 -11.92
N GLY A 22 -9.52 -4.38 -12.56
CA GLY A 22 -9.40 -4.90 -13.93
C GLY A 22 -8.25 -5.88 -14.10
N ILE A 23 -7.32 -5.58 -15.02
CA ILE A 23 -6.19 -6.45 -15.33
C ILE A 23 -5.11 -6.48 -14.23
N TYR A 24 -5.17 -5.57 -13.26
CA TYR A 24 -4.22 -5.47 -12.15
C TYR A 24 -4.57 -6.35 -10.96
N PHE A 25 -5.70 -7.07 -11.04
CA PHE A 25 -6.13 -7.99 -10.03
C PHE A 25 -5.19 -9.21 -9.94
N ALA A 26 -4.28 -9.20 -8.96
CA ALA A 26 -3.48 -10.36 -8.59
C ALA A 26 -4.29 -11.30 -7.70
N ARG A 27 -4.59 -12.52 -8.18
CA ARG A 27 -5.38 -13.50 -7.45
C ARG A 27 -4.53 -14.25 -6.42
N GLY A 28 -4.93 -14.23 -5.15
CA GLY A 28 -4.37 -15.12 -4.13
C GLY A 28 -4.71 -16.60 -4.40
N SER A 29 -3.85 -17.53 -3.96
CA SER A 29 -4.03 -18.98 -4.19
C SER A 29 -5.28 -19.56 -3.51
N ASP A 30 -5.72 -18.94 -2.41
CA ASP A 30 -6.62 -19.62 -1.49
C ASP A 30 -8.03 -18.99 -1.43
N TRP A 31 -8.22 -17.70 -1.77
CA TRP A 31 -9.50 -17.02 -1.45
C TRP A 31 -10.04 -15.99 -2.46
N GLY A 32 -9.42 -15.80 -3.62
CA GLY A 32 -9.97 -14.86 -4.61
C GLY A 32 -9.98 -13.39 -4.18
N ASP A 33 -9.29 -13.05 -3.09
CA ASP A 33 -8.96 -11.68 -2.69
C ASP A 33 -7.75 -11.15 -3.51
N HIS A 34 -7.66 -9.83 -3.60
CA HIS A 34 -6.53 -9.18 -4.26
C HIS A 34 -5.26 -9.30 -3.42
N LEU A 35 -4.23 -9.93 -3.97
CA LEU A 35 -2.95 -10.13 -3.30
C LEU A 35 -2.01 -8.94 -3.55
N HIS A 36 -2.18 -7.88 -2.76
CA HIS A 36 -1.37 -6.65 -2.85
C HIS A 36 0.15 -6.92 -2.86
N VAL A 37 0.63 -7.90 -2.08
CA VAL A 37 2.05 -8.27 -2.04
C VAL A 37 2.60 -8.67 -3.42
N SER A 38 1.80 -9.30 -4.28
CA SER A 38 2.22 -9.65 -5.64
C SER A 38 2.44 -8.43 -6.51
N ASN A 39 1.53 -7.44 -6.46
CA ASN A 39 1.69 -6.17 -7.17
C ASN A 39 2.95 -5.44 -6.70
N TRP A 40 3.18 -5.41 -5.38
CA TRP A 40 4.39 -4.84 -4.80
C TRP A 40 5.67 -5.56 -5.24
N GLN A 41 5.68 -6.89 -5.30
CA GLN A 41 6.82 -7.66 -5.79
C GLN A 41 7.13 -7.38 -7.26
N GLU A 42 6.11 -7.29 -8.12
CA GLU A 42 6.28 -6.98 -9.53
C GLU A 42 6.82 -5.55 -9.71
N MET A 43 6.18 -4.56 -9.09
CA MET A 43 6.60 -3.17 -9.11
C MET A 43 8.06 -3.02 -8.64
N CYS A 44 8.42 -3.61 -7.50
CA CYS A 44 9.79 -3.53 -7.00
C CYS A 44 10.80 -4.30 -7.89
N GLY A 45 10.35 -5.32 -8.61
CA GLY A 45 11.13 -6.00 -9.64
C GLY A 45 11.53 -5.08 -10.79
N VAL A 46 10.67 -4.11 -11.15
CA VAL A 46 10.95 -3.07 -12.16
C VAL A 46 11.74 -1.91 -11.55
N LEU A 47 11.34 -1.43 -10.36
CA LEU A 47 11.96 -0.27 -9.72
C LEU A 47 13.43 -0.51 -9.34
N LYS A 48 13.81 -1.74 -8.95
CA LYS A 48 15.20 -2.03 -8.53
C LYS A 48 16.25 -1.77 -9.61
N THR A 49 15.86 -1.67 -10.88
CA THR A 49 16.78 -1.36 -11.99
C THR A 49 16.82 0.14 -12.33
N GLN A 50 16.01 0.96 -11.67
CA GLN A 50 15.93 2.40 -11.90
C GLN A 50 16.94 3.14 -11.01
N ARG A 51 17.61 4.16 -11.57
CA ARG A 51 18.60 4.97 -10.82
C ARG A 51 17.99 5.73 -9.64
N SER A 52 16.71 6.07 -9.73
CA SER A 52 15.97 6.89 -8.76
C SER A 52 14.75 6.12 -8.23
N ALA A 53 14.96 4.85 -7.88
CA ALA A 53 13.90 3.91 -7.51
C ALA A 53 13.04 4.40 -6.33
N GLN A 54 13.67 4.93 -5.29
CA GLN A 54 13.00 5.42 -4.08
C GLN A 54 12.11 6.64 -4.38
N SER A 55 12.65 7.66 -5.08
CA SER A 55 11.86 8.85 -5.42
C SER A 55 10.72 8.51 -6.38
N LEU A 56 10.94 7.59 -7.32
CA LEU A 56 9.90 7.13 -8.23
C LEU A 56 8.78 6.40 -7.46
N LEU A 57 9.15 5.52 -6.53
CA LEU A 57 8.19 4.84 -5.65
C LEU A 57 7.36 5.84 -4.84
N THR A 58 8.03 6.81 -4.18
CA THR A 58 7.36 7.82 -3.38
C THR A 58 6.35 8.59 -4.22
N ASN A 59 6.74 9.10 -5.39
CA ASN A 59 5.86 9.87 -6.26
C ASN A 59 4.65 9.05 -6.74
N ILE A 60 4.87 7.79 -7.14
CA ILE A 60 3.81 6.88 -7.59
C ILE A 60 2.83 6.58 -6.46
N PHE A 61 3.32 6.39 -5.23
CA PHE A 61 2.47 6.13 -4.08
C PHE A 61 1.69 7.37 -3.64
N GLU A 62 2.31 8.56 -3.69
CA GLU A 62 1.63 9.84 -3.46
C GLU A 62 0.51 10.07 -4.47
N GLU A 63 0.75 9.76 -5.75
CA GLU A 63 -0.27 9.82 -6.80
C GLU A 63 -1.45 8.89 -6.49
N TYR A 64 -1.19 7.65 -6.10
CA TYR A 64 -2.23 6.72 -5.67
C TYR A 64 -3.07 7.28 -4.51
N VAL A 65 -2.41 7.72 -3.42
CA VAL A 65 -3.10 8.25 -2.24
C VAL A 65 -3.92 9.50 -2.59
N LYS A 66 -3.39 10.37 -3.46
CA LYS A 66 -4.08 11.60 -3.92
C LYS A 66 -5.46 11.30 -4.51
N TYR A 67 -5.65 10.19 -5.22
CA TYR A 67 -6.92 9.85 -5.89
C TYR A 67 -7.86 8.95 -5.08
N LEU A 68 -7.47 8.56 -3.86
CA LEU A 68 -8.38 7.82 -2.97
C LEU A 68 -9.59 8.65 -2.54
N SER A 69 -10.76 8.04 -2.49
CA SER A 69 -11.95 8.59 -1.86
C SER A 69 -11.95 8.32 -0.36
N GLU A 70 -12.51 9.21 0.45
CA GLU A 70 -12.63 9.03 1.90
C GLU A 70 -13.78 8.05 2.23
N ASN A 71 -13.59 6.77 1.86
CA ASN A 71 -14.53 5.69 2.10
C ASN A 71 -13.80 4.44 2.65
N TYR A 72 -14.56 3.46 3.13
CA TYR A 72 -14.01 2.26 3.75
C TYR A 72 -13.14 1.44 2.80
N GLU A 73 -13.59 1.24 1.56
CA GLU A 73 -12.91 0.38 0.58
C GLU A 73 -11.52 0.93 0.22
N ASP A 74 -11.43 2.22 -0.08
CA ASP A 74 -10.16 2.88 -0.38
C ASP A 74 -9.24 2.94 0.85
N ALA A 75 -9.80 3.10 2.05
CA ALA A 75 -9.01 3.09 3.29
C ALA A 75 -8.46 1.69 3.59
N ALA A 76 -9.27 0.64 3.43
CA ALA A 76 -8.85 -0.74 3.62
C ALA A 76 -7.81 -1.17 2.56
N GLY A 77 -7.98 -0.71 1.32
CA GLY A 77 -6.98 -0.87 0.26
C GLY A 77 -5.66 -0.17 0.59
N LEU A 78 -5.71 1.05 1.14
CA LEU A 78 -4.51 1.76 1.59
C LEU A 78 -3.78 1.01 2.72
N LEU A 79 -4.52 0.52 3.73
CA LEU A 79 -3.98 -0.33 4.79
C LEU A 79 -3.26 -1.56 4.21
N SER A 80 -3.90 -2.23 3.25
CA SER A 80 -3.36 -3.43 2.60
C SER A 80 -2.09 -3.12 1.80
N ASN A 81 -2.04 -2.00 1.08
CA ASN A 81 -0.86 -1.56 0.35
C ASN A 81 0.31 -1.17 1.27
N ILE A 82 0.05 -0.44 2.36
CA ILE A 82 1.09 -0.11 3.35
C ILE A 82 1.61 -1.39 4.03
N THR A 83 0.72 -2.34 4.33
CA THR A 83 1.12 -3.63 4.88
C THR A 83 2.00 -4.40 3.91
N ALA A 84 1.61 -4.46 2.63
CA ALA A 84 2.40 -5.11 1.59
C ALA A 84 3.80 -4.47 1.45
N TYR A 85 3.90 -3.14 1.48
CA TYR A 85 5.19 -2.44 1.51
C TYR A 85 6.08 -2.94 2.65
N TYR A 86 5.60 -2.93 3.90
CA TYR A 86 6.41 -3.36 5.04
C TYR A 86 6.77 -4.85 4.98
N VAL A 87 5.88 -5.71 4.44
CA VAL A 87 6.16 -7.13 4.21
C VAL A 87 7.30 -7.33 3.21
N ILE A 88 7.32 -6.57 2.11
CA ILE A 88 8.33 -6.74 1.04
C ILE A 88 9.59 -5.90 1.24
N ARG A 89 9.59 -4.94 2.18
CA ARG A 89 10.70 -4.00 2.42
C ARG A 89 12.05 -4.70 2.60
N HIS A 90 12.07 -5.86 3.23
CA HIS A 90 13.28 -6.64 3.46
C HIS A 90 13.74 -7.49 2.27
N LYS A 91 12.93 -7.57 1.20
CA LYS A 91 13.24 -8.38 0.00
C LYS A 91 13.97 -7.58 -1.09
N PHE A 92 13.93 -6.25 -1.03
CA PHE A 92 14.55 -5.38 -2.02
C PHE A 92 15.38 -4.31 -1.31
N ASP A 93 16.70 -4.35 -1.46
CA ASP A 93 17.65 -3.50 -0.73
C ASP A 93 17.31 -2.00 -0.81
N PHE A 94 16.86 -1.54 -1.99
CA PHE A 94 16.52 -0.13 -2.21
C PHE A 94 15.34 0.36 -1.35
N LEU A 95 14.50 -0.52 -0.81
CA LEU A 95 13.39 -0.15 0.08
C LEU A 95 13.83 0.14 1.52
N SER A 96 15.09 -0.11 1.85
CA SER A 96 15.68 0.15 3.16
C SER A 96 17.03 0.86 3.12
N ALA A 97 17.62 1.03 1.92
CA ALA A 97 18.85 1.76 1.73
C ALA A 97 18.72 3.20 2.24
N ASP A 98 19.80 3.73 2.82
CA ASP A 98 19.88 5.11 3.31
C ASP A 98 18.76 5.49 4.29
N TYR A 99 18.32 4.53 5.11
CA TYR A 99 17.22 4.68 6.08
C TYR A 99 15.88 5.05 5.44
N TYR A 100 15.70 4.80 4.14
CA TYR A 100 14.46 5.07 3.43
C TYR A 100 13.28 4.33 4.07
N ASP A 101 12.22 5.07 4.32
CA ASP A 101 10.90 4.57 4.70
C ASP A 101 9.86 5.34 3.88
N LEU A 102 9.03 4.60 3.15
CA LEU A 102 8.06 5.19 2.22
C LEU A 102 7.12 6.15 2.94
N ILE A 103 6.54 5.73 4.06
CA ILE A 103 5.54 6.51 4.81
C ILE A 103 6.17 7.79 5.38
N ASN A 104 7.39 7.69 5.89
CA ASN A 104 8.12 8.85 6.39
C ASN A 104 8.56 9.80 5.27
N SER A 105 8.71 9.30 4.04
CA SER A 105 9.14 10.09 2.87
C SER A 105 8.01 10.83 2.16
N LEU A 106 6.74 10.50 2.46
CA LEU A 106 5.59 11.17 1.85
C LEU A 106 5.54 12.67 2.17
N ASP A 107 5.00 13.45 1.23
CA ASP A 107 4.68 14.86 1.43
C ASP A 107 3.62 15.07 2.53
N SER A 108 3.51 16.31 3.02
CA SER A 108 2.62 16.64 4.14
C SER A 108 1.14 16.40 3.81
N LYS A 109 0.73 16.65 2.56
CA LYS A 109 -0.66 16.50 2.13
C LYS A 109 -1.07 15.03 2.06
N THR A 110 -0.16 14.18 1.58
CA THR A 110 -0.33 12.74 1.48
C THR A 110 -0.32 12.10 2.86
N LYS A 111 0.53 12.57 3.78
CA LYS A 111 0.50 12.18 5.20
C LYS A 111 -0.84 12.52 5.85
N GLU A 112 -1.30 13.77 5.72
CA GLU A 112 -2.57 14.21 6.29
C GLU A 112 -3.73 13.34 5.78
N LYS A 113 -3.76 13.06 4.47
CA LYS A 113 -4.78 12.19 3.88
C LYS A 113 -4.66 10.76 4.38
N THR A 114 -3.45 10.21 4.47
CA THR A 114 -3.21 8.88 5.06
C THR A 114 -3.75 8.82 6.48
N GLY A 115 -3.46 9.81 7.33
CA GLY A 115 -3.99 9.87 8.69
C GLY A 115 -5.51 9.93 8.74
N LYS A 116 -6.15 10.70 7.85
CA LYS A 116 -7.62 10.73 7.72
C LYS A 116 -8.19 9.34 7.40
N MET A 117 -7.58 8.62 6.46
CA MET A 117 -8.01 7.26 6.09
C MET A 117 -7.87 6.28 7.26
N PHE A 118 -6.78 6.35 8.03
CA PHE A 118 -6.59 5.49 9.19
C PHE A 118 -7.57 5.80 10.34
N ARG A 119 -7.90 7.07 10.56
CA ARG A 119 -8.95 7.46 11.52
C ARG A 119 -10.34 6.97 11.09
N LEU A 120 -10.62 6.94 9.78
CA LEU A 120 -11.85 6.32 9.26
C LEU A 120 -11.88 4.81 9.52
N LEU A 121 -10.76 4.10 9.29
CA LEU A 121 -10.68 2.67 9.59
C LEU A 121 -10.90 2.36 11.07
N ARG A 122 -10.37 3.20 11.97
CA ARG A 122 -10.60 3.04 13.41
C ARG A 122 -12.08 2.97 13.78
N THR A 123 -12.93 3.70 13.06
CA THR A 123 -14.38 3.71 13.32
C THR A 123 -15.16 2.67 12.52
N GLU A 124 -14.67 2.24 11.36
CA GLU A 124 -15.44 1.42 10.41
C GLU A 124 -14.96 -0.03 10.27
N TYR A 125 -13.66 -0.29 10.43
CA TYR A 125 -13.08 -1.59 10.07
C TYR A 125 -13.69 -2.76 10.85
N ASP A 126 -13.80 -2.65 12.18
CA ASP A 126 -14.38 -3.72 13.00
C ASP A 126 -15.88 -3.94 12.69
N LYS A 127 -16.59 -2.89 12.28
CA LYS A 127 -18.02 -3.00 11.89
C LYS A 127 -18.17 -3.78 10.59
N GLN A 128 -17.30 -3.50 9.62
CA GLN A 128 -17.29 -4.15 8.31
C GLN A 128 -16.83 -5.60 8.39
N ASN A 129 -15.96 -5.92 9.36
CA ASN A 129 -15.38 -7.26 9.55
C ASN A 129 -15.95 -7.99 10.78
N LYS A 130 -17.13 -7.60 11.27
CA LYS A 130 -17.73 -8.15 12.51
C LYS A 130 -17.86 -9.68 12.54
N ASP A 131 -18.01 -10.29 11.37
CA ASP A 131 -18.21 -11.74 11.20
C ASP A 131 -16.87 -12.49 11.01
N LEU A 132 -15.75 -11.77 11.03
CA LEU A 132 -14.39 -12.28 10.82
C LEU A 132 -13.55 -12.12 12.10
N PRO A 133 -13.45 -13.14 12.97
CA PRO A 133 -12.89 -13.01 14.33
C PRO A 133 -11.39 -12.66 14.40
N ASN A 134 -10.67 -12.76 13.28
CA ASN A 134 -9.23 -12.46 13.18
C ASN A 134 -8.91 -11.16 12.42
N TYR A 135 -9.93 -10.34 12.16
CA TYR A 135 -9.85 -9.12 11.36
C TYR A 135 -10.39 -7.93 12.17
N SER A 136 -9.74 -7.64 13.31
CA SER A 136 -9.91 -6.35 13.99
C SER A 136 -8.85 -5.35 13.53
N PHE A 137 -9.18 -4.08 13.54
CA PHE A 137 -8.28 -3.01 13.16
C PHE A 137 -7.03 -3.00 14.04
N GLU A 138 -7.20 -3.23 15.34
CA GLU A 138 -6.07 -3.31 16.27
C GLU A 138 -5.12 -4.44 15.90
N GLN A 139 -5.63 -5.61 15.51
CA GLN A 139 -4.77 -6.71 15.03
C GLN A 139 -4.00 -6.32 13.76
N GLU A 140 -4.60 -5.59 12.83
CA GLU A 140 -3.90 -5.12 11.64
C GLU A 140 -2.80 -4.09 11.97
N ILE A 141 -3.05 -3.16 12.88
CA ILE A 141 -2.01 -2.22 13.36
C ILE A 141 -0.87 -2.98 14.06
N GLN A 142 -1.17 -3.99 14.87
CA GLN A 142 -0.14 -4.82 15.49
C GLN A 142 0.66 -5.62 14.47
N ARG A 143 0.04 -6.11 13.38
CA ARG A 143 0.75 -6.77 12.27
C ARG A 143 1.68 -5.80 11.56
N LEU A 144 1.23 -4.59 11.24
CA LEU A 144 2.07 -3.54 10.66
C LEU A 144 3.29 -3.23 11.52
N LYS A 145 3.10 -3.06 12.84
CA LYS A 145 4.20 -2.83 13.79
C LYS A 145 5.19 -3.99 13.79
N LYS A 146 4.72 -5.24 13.74
CA LYS A 146 5.58 -6.44 13.62
C LYS A 146 6.38 -6.48 12.32
N HIS A 147 5.85 -5.91 11.23
CA HIS A 147 6.57 -5.77 9.96
C HIS A 147 7.47 -4.52 9.88
N GLY A 148 7.62 -3.78 10.99
CA GLY A 148 8.58 -2.68 11.10
C GLY A 148 8.02 -1.30 10.81
N CYS A 149 6.69 -1.13 10.74
CA CYS A 149 6.07 0.19 10.73
C CYS A 149 6.21 0.83 12.12
N THR A 150 7.01 1.89 12.23
CA THR A 150 7.18 2.66 13.48
C THR A 150 6.35 3.95 13.51
N THR A 151 5.67 4.27 12.41
CA THR A 151 4.90 5.51 12.26
C THR A 151 3.51 5.34 12.84
N GLU A 152 3.10 6.28 13.69
CA GLU A 152 1.73 6.32 14.23
C GLU A 152 0.77 6.88 13.16
N LEU A 153 0.27 6.00 12.31
CA LEU A 153 -0.47 6.34 11.08
C LEU A 153 -1.71 7.20 11.34
N GLU A 154 -2.42 7.00 12.44
CA GLU A 154 -3.59 7.81 12.81
C GLU A 154 -3.23 9.25 13.22
N SER A 155 -1.96 9.52 13.54
CA SER A 155 -1.45 10.83 13.95
C SER A 155 -0.81 11.62 12.80
N LEU A 156 -0.79 11.05 11.59
CA LEU A 156 -0.39 11.74 10.37
C LEU A 156 -1.40 12.81 9.92
#